data_AF-A0A857JEY6-F1
#
_entry.id   AF-A0A857JEY6-F1
#
_cell.length_a   1.000
_cell.length_b   1.000
_cell.length_c   1.000
_cell.angle_alpha   90.00
_cell.angle_beta   90.00
_cell.angle_gamma   90.00
#
_symmetry.space_group_name_H-M   'P 1'
#
loop_
_entity.id
_entity.type
_entity.pdbx_description
1 polymer ?
#
loop_
_entity_poly.entity_id
_entity_poly.type
_entity_poly.pdbx_seq_one_letter_code
_entity_poly.pdbx_strand_id
1 'polypeptide(L)' 'MELVLVTGPPFIRAYAGSILHTGEGYEIGTFCLLFDSPRVFSKEDITKLQGFAAAAEKVLIEGYTVSR' A
#
# COMPACT_ATOMS: atom_id res chain seq x y z
N MET A 1 -8.87 9.55 26.98
CA MET A 1 -8.76 10.44 25.81
C MET A 1 -8.35 9.57 24.64
N GLU A 2 -9.30 9.16 23.80
CA GLU A 2 -9.00 8.43 22.56
C GLU A 2 -8.59 9.47 21.51
N LEU A 3 -7.31 9.48 21.14
CA LEU A 3 -6.82 10.33 20.05
C LEU A 3 -7.16 9.67 18.72
N VAL A 4 -8.17 10.19 18.03
CA VAL A 4 -8.49 9.82 16.64
C VAL A 4 -7.45 10.44 15.71
N LEU A 5 -6.66 9.60 15.05
CA LEU A 5 -5.61 10.02 14.10
C LEU A 5 -6.17 10.48 12.74
N VAL A 6 -7.46 10.22 12.46
CA VAL A 6 -8.10 10.54 11.17
C VAL A 6 -9.37 11.35 11.41
N THR A 7 -9.22 12.67 11.53
CA THR A 7 -10.28 13.63 11.87
C THR A 7 -10.92 14.34 10.67
N GLY A 8 -10.35 14.20 9.47
CA GLY A 8 -10.85 14.82 8.23
C GLY A 8 -11.17 13.82 7.12
N PRO A 9 -11.90 14.25 6.07
CA PRO A 9 -12.12 13.45 4.87
C PRO A 9 -10.79 12.98 4.25
N PRO A 10 -10.71 11.76 3.68
CA PRO A 10 -11.81 10.83 3.43
C PRO A 10 -12.14 9.89 4.60
N PHE A 11 -11.75 10.22 5.83
CA PHE A 11 -12.08 9.45 7.04
C PHE A 11 -11.69 7.97 6.97
N ILE A 12 -10.47 7.66 6.54
CA ILE A 12 -9.94 6.29 6.47
C ILE A 12 -10.23 5.51 7.77
N ARG A 13 -10.76 4.30 7.62
CA ARG A 13 -11.11 3.35 8.69
C ARG A 13 -10.47 1.98 8.54
N ALA A 14 -9.91 1.66 7.38
CA ALA A 14 -9.03 0.51 7.22
C ALA A 14 -7.88 0.81 6.25
N TYR A 15 -6.71 0.27 6.57
CA TYR A 15 -5.48 0.40 5.80
C TYR A 15 -4.77 -0.95 5.77
N ALA A 16 -4.32 -1.37 4.59
CA ALA A 16 -3.41 -2.49 4.44
C ALA A 16 -2.30 -2.07 3.47
N GLY A 17 -1.05 -2.25 3.87
CA GLY A 17 0.11 -1.88 3.07
C GLY A 17 1.10 -3.03 2.98
N SER A 18 1.75 -3.16 1.82
CA SER A 18 2.95 -3.96 1.62
C SER A 18 4.11 -3.03 1.29
N ILE A 19 5.26 -3.26 1.90
CA ILE A 19 6.48 -2.49 1.62
C ILE A 19 6.88 -2.71 0.15
N LEU A 20 7.34 -1.64 -0.48
CA LEU A 20 7.95 -1.65 -1.80
C LEU A 20 9.46 -1.50 -1.67
N HIS A 21 10.19 -2.35 -2.36
CA HIS A 21 11.64 -2.40 -2.37
C HIS A 21 12.19 -2.00 -3.74
N THR A 22 13.36 -1.37 -3.72
CA THR A 22 14.20 -1.25 -4.92
C THR A 22 14.80 -2.61 -5.30
N GLY A 23 15.38 -2.70 -6.50
CA GLY A 23 16.18 -3.87 -6.90
C GLY A 23 17.40 -4.12 -6.00
N GLU A 24 17.84 -3.10 -5.25
CA GLU A 24 18.91 -3.17 -4.25
C GLU A 24 18.40 -3.53 -2.84
N GLY A 25 17.08 -3.68 -2.67
CA GLY A 25 16.43 -4.07 -1.42
C GLY A 25 16.06 -2.93 -0.47
N TYR A 26 16.32 -1.67 -0.84
CA TYR A 26 15.90 -0.52 -0.03
C TYR A 26 14.38 -0.35 0.00
N GLU A 27 13.81 -0.11 1.18
CA GLU A 27 12.40 0.23 1.36
C GLU A 27 12.14 1.67 0.87
N ILE A 28 11.32 1.83 -0.17
CA ILE A 28 11.08 3.14 -0.82
C ILE A 28 9.64 3.63 -0.69
N GLY A 29 8.74 2.81 -0.14
CA GLY A 29 7.35 3.18 0.07
C GLY A 29 6.47 1.97 0.31
N THR A 30 5.17 2.13 0.07
CA THR A 30 4.18 1.07 0.21
C THR A 30 3.21 1.03 -0.96
N PHE A 31 2.81 -0.18 -1.35
CA PHE A 31 1.57 -0.38 -2.08
C PHE A 31 0.46 -0.54 -1.06
N CYS A 32 -0.55 0.34 -1.09
CA CYS A 32 -1.56 0.39 -0.05
C CYS A 32 -2.99 0.43 -0.57
N LEU A 33 -3.88 -0.16 0.23
CA LEU A 33 -5.33 -0.11 0.07
C LEU A 33 -5.91 0.74 1.20
N LEU A 34 -6.84 1.62 0.86
CA LEU A 34 -7.48 2.56 1.76
C LEU A 34 -9.00 2.37 1.67
N PHE A 35 -9.66 2.30 2.83
CA PHE A 35 -11.12 2.21 2.91
C PHE A 35 -11.64 3.20 3.95
N ASP A 36 -12.77 3.83 3.66
CA ASP A 36 -13.54 4.72 4.55
C ASP A 36 -14.49 3.95 5.48
N SER A 37 -14.60 2.63 5.31
CA SER A 37 -15.31 1.72 6.21
C SER A 37 -14.36 0.72 6.90
N PRO A 38 -14.67 0.23 8.12
CA PRO A 38 -13.94 -0.87 8.72
C PRO A 38 -13.92 -2.11 7.80
N ARG A 39 -12.78 -2.80 7.76
CA ARG A 39 -12.60 -4.00 6.94
C ARG A 39 -11.65 -4.97 7.63
N VAL A 40 -11.99 -6.26 7.58
CA VAL A 40 -11.09 -7.35 7.98
C VAL A 40 -10.43 -7.91 6.71
N PHE A 41 -9.11 -8.02 6.73
CA PHE A 41 -8.35 -8.62 5.63
C PHE A 41 -8.14 -10.10 5.92
N SER A 42 -8.57 -10.95 4.99
CA SER A 42 -8.27 -12.37 5.04
C SER A 42 -6.80 -12.62 4.68
N LYS A 43 -6.31 -13.83 4.95
CA LYS A 43 -4.97 -14.25 4.48
C LYS A 43 -4.86 -14.15 2.96
N GLU A 44 -5.92 -14.49 2.24
CA GLU A 44 -5.96 -14.41 0.78
C GLU A 44 -5.86 -12.94 0.29
N ASP A 45 -6.52 -12.00 0.96
CA ASP A 45 -6.40 -10.57 0.65
C ASP A 45 -4.96 -10.08 0.83
N ILE A 46 -4.28 -10.52 1.89
CA ILE A 46 -2.89 -10.17 2.16
C ILE A 46 -1.96 -10.74 1.08
N THR A 47 -2.16 -12.00 0.68
CA THR A 47 -1.39 -12.62 -0.41
C THR A 47 -1.57 -11.86 -1.72
N LYS A 48 -2.81 -11.45 -2.05
CA LYS A 48 -3.08 -10.64 -3.25
C LYS A 48 -2.40 -9.28 -3.17
N LEU A 49 -2.48 -8.60 -2.02
CA LEU A 49 -1.81 -7.33 -1.78
C LEU A 49 -0.29 -7.41 -2.03
N GLN A 50 0.35 -8.46 -1.51
CA GLN A 50 1.78 -8.71 -1.73
C GLN A 50 2.09 -8.99 -3.21
N GLY A 51 1.23 -9.73 -3.91
CA GLY A 51 1.36 -9.94 -5.35
C GLY A 51 1.28 -8.65 -6.17
N PHE A 52 0.36 -7.74 -5.82
CA PHE A 52 0.29 -6.42 -6.45
C PHE A 52 1.49 -5.54 -6.12
N ALA A 53 2.00 -5.61 -4.89
CA ALA A 53 3.21 -4.89 -4.50
C ALA A 53 4.42 -5.37 -5.33
N ALA A 54 4.62 -6.68 -5.47
CA ALA A 54 5.69 -7.25 -6.28
C ALA A 54 5.58 -6.84 -7.77
N ALA A 55 4.35 -6.78 -8.31
CA ALA A 55 4.12 -6.27 -9.66
C ALA A 55 4.49 -4.78 -9.80
N ALA A 56 4.17 -3.97 -8.79
CA ALA A 56 4.55 -2.55 -8.75
C ALA A 56 6.07 -2.38 -8.63
N GLU A 57 6.74 -3.15 -7.77
CA GLU A 57 8.21 -3.16 -7.66
C GLU A 57 8.86 -3.45 -9.01
N LYS A 58 8.35 -4.44 -9.75
CA LYS A 58 8.85 -4.75 -11.10
C LYS A 58 8.80 -3.54 -12.03
N VAL A 59 7.68 -2.80 -12.06
CA VAL A 59 7.54 -1.57 -12.88
C VAL A 59 8.49 -0.47 -12.44
N LEU A 60 8.69 -0.32 -11.13
CA LEU A 60 9.61 0.67 -10.56
C LEU A 60 11.08 0.35 -10.90
N ILE A 61 11.45 -0.94 -10.84
CA ILE A 61 12.81 -1.43 -11.11
C ILE A 61 13.13 -1.36 -12.60
N GLU A 62 12.19 -1.73 -13.47
CA GLU A 62 12.39 -1.75 -14.93
C GLU A 62 12.46 -0.33 -15.56
N GLY A 63 12.31 0.72 -14.74
CA GLY A 63 12.53 2.10 -15.15
C GLY A 63 11.37 2.67 -15.96
N TYR A 64 10.24 2.97 -15.31
CA TYR A 64 9.16 3.70 -15.95
C TYR A 64 9.56 5.17 -16.16
N THR A 65 9.70 5.58 -17.43
CA THR A 65 9.81 7.01 -17.77
C THR A 65 8.41 7.60 -17.74
N VAL A 66 8.05 8.31 -16.65
CA VAL A 66 6.87 9.17 -16.67
C VAL A 66 7.17 10.32 -17.62
N SER A 67 6.71 10.24 -18.87
CA SER A 67 6.59 11.41 -19.73
C SER A 67 5.58 12.35 -19.07
N ARG A 68 6.06 13.39 -18.40
CA ARG A 68 5.24 14.50 -17.92
C ARG A 68 4.72 15.33 -19.08
#